data_AF-A0A4U1J283-F1
#
_entry.id   AF-A0A4U1J283-F1
#
_cell.length_a   1.000
_cell.length_b   1.000
_cell.length_c   1.000
_cell.angle_alpha   90.00
_cell.angle_beta   90.00
_cell.angle_gamma   90.00
#
_symmetry.space_group_name_H-M   'P 1'
#
loop_
_entity.id
_entity.type
_entity.pdbx_description
1 polymer ?
#
loop_
_entity_poly.entity_id
_entity_poly.type
_entity_poly.pdbx_seq_one_letter_code
_entity_poly.pdbx_strand_id
1 'polypeptide(L)'
;MGKRARYGPFFAQLLAAGTVLAGCNDVDRFSTDAQHAYCGAITLGSPFREGLSPRVQMRLTLDATRLDGDDAPGRLWTFEAATETRPERRLFDGAALRPIRPLAHDPLSQFEMGEGRVRNTIFAVSPSEPLAEAMLAFLSLRSDGGVEVRLVRAGSEDPEADEGRRPIFGMFSLVRREGQCGF
;
A
#
# COMPACT_ATOMS: atom_id res chain seq x y z
N MET A 1 -3.85 25.99 80.84
CA MET A 1 -4.89 25.61 79.85
C MET A 1 -5.16 26.84 78.97
N GLY A 2 -4.84 26.96 77.69
CA GLY A 2 -4.49 26.00 76.66
C GLY A 2 -5.51 26.07 75.51
N LYS A 3 -5.34 26.99 74.54
CA LYS A 3 -5.95 26.89 73.20
C LYS A 3 -5.04 27.56 72.15
N ARG A 4 -4.35 26.74 71.36
CA ARG A 4 -3.70 27.11 70.09
C ARG A 4 -4.66 26.75 68.95
N ALA A 5 -5.00 27.71 68.10
CA ALA A 5 -5.73 27.46 66.85
C ALA A 5 -4.72 27.10 65.74
N ARG A 6 -4.99 25.99 65.04
CA ARG A 6 -4.15 25.41 63.97
C ARG A 6 -4.48 26.11 62.64
N TYR A 7 -3.47 26.61 61.94
CA TYR A 7 -3.55 26.97 60.52
C TYR A 7 -3.47 25.70 59.68
N GLY A 8 -4.43 25.49 58.78
CA GLY A 8 -4.45 24.38 57.83
C GLY A 8 -3.55 24.65 56.61
N PRO A 9 -2.92 23.62 56.02
CA PRO A 9 -2.10 23.79 54.82
C PRO A 9 -2.97 23.91 53.57
N PHE A 10 -2.67 24.93 52.75
CA PHE A 10 -3.13 25.08 51.38
C PHE A 10 -2.56 23.95 50.51
N PHE A 11 -3.42 23.03 50.06
CA PHE A 11 -3.11 22.05 49.03
C PHE A 11 -3.16 22.76 47.66
N ALA A 12 -2.01 23.14 47.12
CA ALA A 12 -1.89 23.60 45.74
C ALA A 12 -1.82 22.37 44.82
N GLN A 13 -2.94 22.01 44.20
CA GLN A 13 -2.97 21.02 43.11
C GLN A 13 -2.41 21.67 41.84
N LEU A 14 -1.20 21.25 41.43
CA LEU A 14 -0.70 21.45 40.07
C LEU A 14 -1.52 20.59 39.11
N LEU A 15 -2.34 21.24 38.28
CA LEU A 15 -2.93 20.64 37.08
C LEU A 15 -1.81 20.38 36.07
N ALA A 16 -1.38 19.13 35.96
CA ALA A 16 -0.53 18.66 34.87
C ALA A 16 -1.34 18.70 33.57
N ALA A 17 -1.04 19.66 32.70
CA ALA A 17 -1.54 19.71 31.33
C ALA A 17 -0.96 18.52 30.57
N GLY A 18 -1.78 17.48 30.38
CA GLY A 18 -1.46 16.36 29.51
C GLY A 18 -1.35 16.85 28.07
N THR A 19 -0.13 16.95 27.54
CA THR A 19 0.11 17.03 26.11
C THR A 19 -0.31 15.69 25.49
N VAL A 20 -1.56 15.65 25.01
CA VAL A 20 -1.99 14.63 24.05
C VAL A 20 -1.15 14.84 22.81
N LEU A 21 -0.06 14.10 22.69
CA LEU A 21 0.64 13.91 21.43
C LEU A 21 -0.37 13.22 20.51
N ALA A 22 -1.11 14.01 19.74
CA ALA A 22 -1.66 13.53 18.49
C ALA A 22 -0.44 13.07 17.68
N GLY A 23 -0.15 11.77 17.73
CA GLY A 23 0.78 11.15 16.81
C GLY A 23 0.15 11.28 15.43
N CYS A 24 0.39 12.40 14.76
CA CYS A 24 0.11 12.53 13.34
C CYS A 24 0.83 11.36 12.69
N ASN A 25 0.07 10.41 12.17
CA ASN A 25 0.66 9.26 11.50
C ASN A 25 1.43 9.81 10.30
N ASP A 26 2.75 9.58 10.28
CA ASP A 26 3.68 10.08 9.27
C ASP A 26 3.41 9.55 7.83
N VAL A 27 2.32 8.81 7.67
CA VAL A 27 1.88 8.20 6.42
C VAL A 27 0.93 9.09 5.62
N ASP A 28 0.31 10.11 6.22
CA ASP A 28 -0.69 10.96 5.53
C ASP A 28 -0.11 11.66 4.29
N ARG A 29 1.19 11.97 4.31
CA ARG A 29 1.92 12.53 3.15
C ARG A 29 1.89 11.64 1.91
N PHE A 30 1.58 10.35 2.07
CA PHE A 30 1.47 9.40 0.96
C PHE A 30 0.06 9.37 0.34
N SER A 31 -0.93 10.09 0.88
CA SER A 31 -2.23 10.23 0.23
C SER A 31 -2.12 11.03 -1.08
N THR A 32 -2.80 10.60 -2.13
CA THR A 32 -2.94 11.29 -3.42
C THR A 32 -4.30 11.98 -3.49
N ASP A 33 -4.35 13.19 -4.02
CA ASP A 33 -5.60 13.87 -4.39
C ASP A 33 -6.08 13.42 -5.79
N ALA A 34 -7.10 14.10 -6.35
CA ALA A 34 -7.66 13.76 -7.65
C ALA A 34 -6.73 14.11 -8.84
N GLN A 35 -5.70 14.90 -8.59
CA GLN A 35 -4.77 15.45 -9.57
C GLN A 35 -3.43 14.72 -9.54
N HIS A 36 -3.18 13.85 -8.56
CA HIS A 36 -1.93 13.13 -8.42
C HIS A 36 -2.15 11.62 -8.41
N ALA A 37 -1.16 10.90 -8.93
CA ALA A 37 -1.08 9.46 -8.79
C ALA A 37 0.37 9.02 -8.63
N TYR A 38 0.57 7.84 -8.03
CA TYR A 38 1.85 7.16 -8.05
C TYR A 38 2.00 6.40 -9.37
N CYS A 39 3.07 6.71 -10.11
CA CYS A 39 3.32 6.19 -11.45
C CYS A 39 4.70 5.55 -11.53
N GLY A 40 4.80 4.42 -12.22
CA GLY A 40 6.08 3.76 -12.45
C GLY A 40 5.99 2.58 -13.41
N ALA A 41 7.15 2.07 -13.80
CA ALA A 41 7.27 0.86 -14.60
C ALA A 41 7.70 -0.32 -13.74
N ILE A 42 7.49 -1.53 -14.26
CA ILE A 42 8.01 -2.74 -13.64
C ILE A 42 9.55 -2.73 -13.61
N THR A 43 10.12 -3.31 -12.57
CA THR A 43 11.56 -3.51 -12.47
C THR A 43 12.02 -4.49 -13.55
N LEU A 44 13.08 -4.12 -14.29
CA LEU A 44 13.48 -4.86 -15.49
C LEU A 44 14.24 -6.15 -15.23
N GLY A 45 14.96 -6.25 -14.10
CA GLY A 45 15.75 -7.43 -13.76
C GLY A 45 14.88 -8.69 -13.66
N SER A 46 15.32 -9.79 -14.29
CA SER A 46 14.55 -11.05 -14.33
C SER A 46 14.20 -11.62 -12.95
N PRO A 47 15.02 -11.49 -11.88
CA PRO A 47 14.61 -11.97 -10.55
C PRO A 47 13.43 -11.19 -9.96
N PHE A 48 13.08 -10.03 -10.53
CA PHE A 48 12.04 -9.13 -10.03
C PHE A 48 10.74 -9.21 -10.82
N ARG A 49 10.62 -10.18 -11.73
CA ARG A 49 9.49 -10.32 -12.64
C ARG A 49 9.28 -11.75 -13.13
N GLU A 50 8.07 -12.26 -12.93
CA GLU A 50 7.55 -13.53 -13.46
C GLU A 50 6.12 -13.29 -13.97
N GLY A 51 5.74 -13.87 -15.11
CA GLY A 51 4.40 -13.73 -15.68
C GLY A 51 4.00 -12.32 -16.18
N LEU A 52 4.89 -11.33 -16.10
CA LEU A 52 4.64 -9.96 -16.55
C LEU A 52 5.66 -9.53 -17.63
N SER A 53 5.19 -8.71 -18.57
CA SER A 53 6.04 -8.10 -19.60
C SER A 53 6.96 -7.01 -19.00
N PRO A 54 8.17 -6.78 -19.53
CA PRO A 54 9.05 -5.69 -19.10
C PRO A 54 8.49 -4.29 -19.40
N ARG A 55 7.39 -4.17 -20.14
CA ARG A 55 6.76 -2.90 -20.53
C ARG A 55 5.58 -2.50 -19.66
N VAL A 56 5.20 -3.32 -18.68
CA VAL A 56 4.04 -3.03 -17.82
C VAL A 56 4.33 -1.79 -17.00
N GLN A 57 3.41 -0.84 -17.07
CA GLN A 57 3.36 0.35 -16.22
C GLN A 57 2.25 0.19 -15.19
N MET A 58 2.42 0.83 -14.04
CA MET A 58 1.46 0.82 -12.94
C MET A 58 1.12 2.24 -12.50
N ARG A 59 -0.16 2.44 -12.21
CA ARG A 59 -0.72 3.60 -11.53
C ARG A 59 -1.34 3.17 -10.21
N LEU A 60 -1.09 3.94 -9.16
CA LEU A 60 -1.72 3.80 -7.85
C LEU A 60 -2.31 5.15 -7.41
N THR A 61 -3.56 5.13 -6.97
CA THR A 61 -4.13 6.20 -6.12
C THR A 61 -4.24 5.65 -4.71
N LEU A 62 -3.89 6.46 -3.71
CA LEU A 62 -3.81 6.03 -2.32
C LEU A 62 -4.40 7.10 -1.40
N ASP A 63 -5.18 6.69 -0.42
CA ASP A 63 -5.55 7.44 0.77
C ASP A 63 -4.90 6.72 1.95
N ALA A 64 -3.74 7.24 2.37
CA ALA A 64 -2.91 6.65 3.40
C ALA A 64 -3.59 6.68 4.78
N THR A 65 -4.56 7.57 5.00
CA THR A 65 -5.33 7.67 6.25
C THR A 65 -6.21 6.43 6.48
N ARG A 66 -6.46 5.65 5.41
CA ARG A 66 -7.30 4.45 5.42
C ARG A 66 -6.51 3.15 5.43
N LEU A 67 -5.18 3.19 5.52
CA LEU A 67 -4.33 1.99 5.45
C LEU A 67 -4.64 0.95 6.53
N ASP A 68 -5.06 1.41 7.71
CA ASP A 68 -5.40 0.55 8.85
C ASP A 68 -6.93 0.36 9.00
N GLY A 69 -7.71 0.83 8.03
CA GLY A 69 -9.18 0.75 8.03
C GLY A 69 -9.73 -0.48 7.31
N ASP A 70 -11.05 -0.63 7.38
CA ASP A 70 -11.79 -1.71 6.71
C ASP A 70 -12.01 -1.47 5.20
N ASP A 71 -11.92 -0.23 4.78
CA ASP A 71 -12.15 0.17 3.40
C ASP A 71 -10.87 0.08 2.56
N ALA A 72 -11.03 -0.06 1.25
CA ALA A 72 -9.90 -0.03 0.35
C ALA A 72 -9.21 1.35 0.38
N PRO A 73 -7.92 1.45 0.78
CA PRO A 73 -7.21 2.72 0.82
C PRO A 73 -6.81 3.18 -0.58
N GLY A 74 -6.93 2.36 -1.61
CA GLY A 74 -6.44 2.74 -2.93
C GLY A 74 -6.90 1.83 -4.05
N ARG A 75 -6.46 2.19 -5.25
CA ARG A 75 -6.77 1.47 -6.49
C ARG A 75 -5.54 1.37 -7.36
N LEU A 76 -5.43 0.24 -8.06
CA LEU A 76 -4.36 -0.07 -9.00
C LEU A 76 -4.90 -0.07 -10.42
N TRP A 77 -4.08 0.45 -11.33
CA TRP A 77 -4.22 0.26 -12.77
C TRP A 77 -2.89 -0.20 -13.33
N THR A 78 -2.95 -0.98 -14.39
CA THR A 78 -1.78 -1.35 -15.17
C THR A 78 -2.03 -1.09 -16.63
N PHE A 79 -0.96 -0.82 -17.36
CA PHE A 79 -1.02 -0.66 -18.80
C PHE A 79 0.20 -1.28 -19.44
N GLU A 80 -0.04 -2.07 -20.47
CA GLU A 80 0.95 -2.47 -21.45
C GLU A 80 0.43 -2.11 -22.84
N ALA A 81 1.20 -1.28 -23.56
CA ALA A 81 0.86 -0.87 -24.91
C ALA A 81 0.81 -2.06 -25.88
N ALA A 82 -0.05 -1.96 -26.88
CA ALA A 82 -0.11 -2.92 -27.97
C ALA A 82 1.23 -3.00 -28.72
N THR A 83 1.48 -4.16 -29.32
CA THR A 83 2.57 -4.43 -30.25
C THR A 83 2.02 -5.09 -31.50
N GLU A 84 2.84 -5.25 -32.54
CA GLU A 84 2.43 -5.92 -33.79
C GLU A 84 1.87 -7.34 -33.55
N THR A 85 2.30 -8.00 -32.47
CA THR A 85 1.94 -9.40 -32.18
C THR A 85 1.04 -9.57 -30.96
N ARG A 86 0.72 -8.50 -30.22
CA ARG A 86 -0.11 -8.57 -29.01
C ARG A 86 -0.96 -7.30 -28.82
N PRO A 87 -2.24 -7.42 -28.44
CA PRO A 87 -3.07 -6.27 -28.13
C PRO A 87 -2.60 -5.54 -26.85
N GLU A 88 -3.16 -4.35 -26.62
CA GLU A 88 -3.04 -3.65 -25.34
C GLU A 88 -3.54 -4.54 -24.20
N ARG A 89 -2.89 -4.46 -23.04
CA ARG A 89 -3.27 -5.24 -21.87
C ARG A 89 -3.40 -4.39 -20.61
N ARG A 90 -4.45 -4.68 -19.85
CA ARG A 90 -4.72 -4.11 -18.53
C ARG A 90 -4.99 -5.25 -17.56
N LEU A 91 -3.98 -5.65 -16.79
CA LEU A 91 -4.15 -6.62 -15.70
C LEU A 91 -5.10 -6.06 -14.63
N PHE A 92 -4.96 -4.77 -14.32
CA PHE A 92 -5.84 -4.01 -13.45
C PHE A 92 -6.41 -2.78 -14.16
N ASP A 93 -7.69 -2.54 -13.95
CA ASP A 93 -8.41 -1.34 -14.35
C ASP A 93 -9.25 -0.83 -13.17
N GLY A 94 -8.58 -0.16 -12.23
CA GLY A 94 -9.20 0.37 -11.02
C GLY A 94 -9.40 -0.66 -9.92
N ALA A 95 -8.57 -1.70 -9.90
CA ALA A 95 -8.64 -2.79 -8.94
C ALA A 95 -8.39 -2.26 -7.51
N ALA A 96 -9.33 -2.50 -6.59
CA ALA A 96 -9.24 -2.02 -5.23
C ALA A 96 -8.17 -2.78 -4.43
N LEU A 97 -7.39 -2.06 -3.63
CA LEU A 97 -6.53 -2.63 -2.59
C LEU A 97 -7.42 -3.11 -1.44
N ARG A 98 -7.84 -4.37 -1.45
CA ARG A 98 -8.80 -4.88 -0.47
C ARG A 98 -8.10 -5.33 0.81
N PRO A 99 -8.45 -4.79 1.99
CA PRO A 99 -7.87 -5.22 3.26
C PRO A 99 -8.13 -6.72 3.52
N ILE A 100 -7.12 -7.40 4.06
CA ILE A 100 -7.24 -8.79 4.51
C ILE A 100 -7.46 -8.76 6.03
N ARG A 101 -8.71 -8.59 6.46
CA ARG A 101 -9.06 -8.27 7.86
C ARG A 101 -8.36 -9.13 8.92
N PRO A 102 -8.27 -10.47 8.80
CA PRO A 102 -7.57 -11.28 9.81
C PRO A 102 -6.08 -10.93 9.98
N LEU A 103 -5.43 -10.32 8.97
CA LEU A 103 -4.02 -9.95 9.06
C LEU A 103 -3.77 -8.71 9.92
N ALA A 104 -4.75 -7.82 10.12
CA ALA A 104 -4.54 -6.52 10.78
C ALA A 104 -3.94 -6.62 12.20
N HIS A 105 -4.09 -7.76 12.85
CA HIS A 105 -3.58 -8.04 14.19
C HIS A 105 -2.69 -9.29 14.23
N ASP A 106 -2.28 -9.80 13.08
CA ASP A 106 -1.44 -10.99 12.94
C ASP A 106 0.04 -10.60 12.77
N PRO A 107 1.03 -11.37 13.27
CA PRO A 107 2.45 -11.12 13.03
C PRO A 107 2.82 -10.92 11.55
N LEU A 108 2.09 -11.53 10.61
CA LEU A 108 2.30 -11.33 9.17
C LEU A 108 2.04 -9.88 8.71
N SER A 109 1.36 -9.05 9.51
CA SER A 109 1.24 -7.60 9.24
C SER A 109 2.43 -6.77 9.70
N GLN A 110 3.31 -7.33 10.51
CA GLN A 110 4.49 -6.65 11.06
C GLN A 110 5.75 -6.89 10.23
N PHE A 111 5.61 -7.42 9.01
CA PHE A 111 6.74 -7.71 8.14
C PHE A 111 7.51 -6.44 7.75
N GLU A 112 8.84 -6.57 7.73
CA GLU A 112 9.75 -5.52 7.31
C GLU A 112 10.40 -5.89 5.97
N MET A 113 10.43 -4.96 5.04
CA MET A 113 11.02 -5.14 3.71
C MET A 113 12.21 -4.21 3.53
N GLY A 114 13.36 -4.64 4.07
CA GLY A 114 14.62 -3.90 3.98
C GLY A 114 14.56 -2.51 4.62
N GLU A 115 15.66 -1.76 4.48
CA GLU A 115 15.75 -0.40 5.00
C GLU A 115 15.05 0.62 4.10
N GLY A 116 14.78 1.81 4.64
CA GLY A 116 14.20 2.93 3.88
C GLY A 116 12.71 2.80 3.58
N ARG A 117 11.98 2.02 4.38
CA ARG A 117 10.53 1.91 4.35
C ARG A 117 9.93 2.43 5.65
N VAL A 118 8.87 3.22 5.52
CA VAL A 118 8.14 3.84 6.63
C VAL A 118 7.03 2.91 7.09
N ARG A 119 6.39 2.19 6.16
CA ARG A 119 5.28 1.27 6.43
C ARG A 119 5.23 0.20 5.34
N ASN A 120 4.93 -1.04 5.73
CA ASN A 120 4.58 -2.11 4.81
C ASN A 120 3.17 -2.62 5.13
N THR A 121 2.40 -2.99 4.09
CA THR A 121 1.03 -3.49 4.24
C THR A 121 0.72 -4.49 3.13
N ILE A 122 -0.16 -5.45 3.41
CA ILE A 122 -0.57 -6.48 2.45
C ILE A 122 -2.06 -6.29 2.12
N PHE A 123 -2.37 -6.26 0.83
CA PHE A 123 -3.73 -6.22 0.34
C PHE A 123 -4.01 -7.39 -0.59
N ALA A 124 -5.27 -7.82 -0.68
CA ALA A 124 -5.72 -8.62 -1.78
C ALA A 124 -6.11 -7.71 -2.94
N VAL A 125 -5.79 -8.10 -4.17
CA VAL A 125 -6.22 -7.41 -5.39
C VAL A 125 -6.71 -8.43 -6.41
N SER A 126 -7.81 -8.10 -7.08
CA SER A 126 -8.40 -8.94 -8.13
C SER A 126 -8.07 -8.34 -9.51
N PRO A 127 -7.61 -9.16 -10.47
CA PRO A 127 -7.46 -8.73 -11.87
C PRO A 127 -8.78 -8.24 -12.47
N SER A 128 -8.69 -7.52 -13.59
CA SER A 128 -9.85 -7.10 -14.38
C SER A 128 -10.56 -8.29 -15.03
N GLU A 129 -9.84 -9.37 -15.32
CA GLU A 129 -10.41 -10.61 -15.84
C GLU A 129 -11.13 -11.38 -14.72
N PRO A 130 -12.46 -11.61 -14.80
CA PRO A 130 -13.23 -12.15 -13.67
C PRO A 130 -12.86 -13.58 -13.25
N LEU A 131 -12.35 -14.39 -14.18
CA LEU A 131 -11.95 -15.78 -13.93
C LEU A 131 -10.50 -15.90 -13.47
N ALA A 132 -9.73 -14.80 -13.50
CA ALA A 132 -8.35 -14.82 -13.04
C ALA A 132 -8.28 -14.88 -11.52
N GLU A 133 -7.28 -15.61 -11.02
CA GLU A 133 -7.02 -15.75 -9.59
C GLU A 133 -6.56 -14.41 -9.02
N ALA A 134 -7.08 -14.09 -7.82
CA ALA A 134 -6.65 -12.95 -7.04
C ALA A 134 -5.17 -13.08 -6.63
N MET A 135 -4.57 -11.96 -6.27
CA MET A 135 -3.16 -11.92 -5.86
C MET A 135 -2.97 -11.02 -4.65
N LEU A 136 -1.80 -11.15 -4.02
CA LEU A 136 -1.36 -10.28 -2.95
C LEU A 136 -0.63 -9.08 -3.54
N ALA A 137 -0.94 -7.90 -3.05
CA ALA A 137 -0.20 -6.67 -3.29
C ALA A 137 0.48 -6.26 -1.97
N PHE A 138 1.80 -6.35 -1.94
CA PHE A 138 2.61 -5.80 -0.85
C PHE A 138 2.92 -4.35 -1.18
N LEU A 139 2.37 -3.44 -0.38
CA LEU A 139 2.54 -2.01 -0.49
C LEU A 139 3.60 -1.55 0.52
N SER A 140 4.65 -0.89 0.05
CA SER A 140 5.71 -0.36 0.90
C SER A 140 5.86 1.15 0.67
N LEU A 141 5.57 1.95 1.71
CA LEU A 141 5.77 3.40 1.70
C LEU A 141 7.25 3.69 1.92
N ARG A 142 7.89 4.40 0.99
CA ARG A 142 9.34 4.63 1.00
C ARG A 142 9.68 5.95 1.68
N SER A 143 10.80 6.02 2.39
CA SER A 143 11.22 7.24 3.11
C SER A 143 11.48 8.44 2.18
N ASP A 144 11.73 8.22 0.89
CA ASP A 144 11.87 9.27 -0.13
C ASP A 144 10.54 9.74 -0.74
N GLY A 145 9.41 9.33 -0.16
CA GLY A 145 8.06 9.71 -0.61
C GLY A 145 7.50 8.85 -1.75
N GLY A 146 8.28 7.92 -2.29
CA GLY A 146 7.83 6.93 -3.27
C GLY A 146 7.00 5.80 -2.65
N VAL A 147 6.39 4.99 -3.52
CA VAL A 147 5.68 3.77 -3.11
C VAL A 147 6.19 2.60 -3.93
N GLU A 148 6.44 1.48 -3.27
CA GLU A 148 6.76 0.23 -3.95
C GLU A 148 5.58 -0.73 -3.85
N VAL A 149 5.24 -1.37 -4.96
CA VAL A 149 4.20 -2.40 -5.03
C VAL A 149 4.83 -3.69 -5.52
N ARG A 150 4.73 -4.77 -4.73
CA ARG A 150 5.05 -6.12 -5.18
C ARG A 150 3.77 -6.91 -5.36
N LEU A 151 3.56 -7.43 -6.56
CA LEU A 151 2.45 -8.35 -6.87
C LEU A 151 2.95 -9.78 -6.72
N VAL A 152 2.17 -10.61 -6.03
CA VAL A 152 2.47 -12.04 -5.83
C VAL A 152 1.22 -12.86 -6.05
N ARG A 153 1.27 -13.72 -7.06
CA ARG A 153 0.32 -14.81 -7.29
C ARG A 153 1.11 -16.11 -7.40
N ALA A 154 0.84 -17.06 -6.51
CA ALA A 154 1.46 -18.38 -6.60
C ALA A 154 1.09 -19.07 -7.93
N GLY A 155 -0.19 -19.05 -8.29
CA GLY A 155 -0.70 -19.61 -9.53
C GLY A 155 -0.57 -21.14 -9.60
N SER A 156 -0.88 -21.69 -10.77
CA SER A 156 -0.67 -23.09 -11.13
C SER A 156 0.70 -23.29 -11.76
N GLU A 157 1.39 -24.37 -11.40
CA GLU A 157 2.63 -24.81 -12.07
C GLU A 157 2.35 -25.53 -13.40
N ASP A 158 1.08 -25.80 -13.71
CA ASP A 158 0.67 -26.40 -14.98
C ASP A 158 1.02 -25.45 -16.16
N PRO A 159 1.88 -25.88 -17.10
CA PRO A 159 2.25 -25.05 -18.25
C PRO A 159 1.07 -24.72 -19.17
N GLU A 160 -0.01 -25.51 -19.11
CA GLU A 160 -1.24 -25.29 -19.87
C GLU A 160 -2.25 -24.41 -19.13
N ALA A 161 -1.94 -23.95 -17.91
CA ALA A 161 -2.83 -23.09 -17.16
C ALA A 161 -3.15 -21.79 -17.92
N ASP A 162 -4.43 -21.40 -17.85
CA ASP A 162 -4.91 -20.12 -18.33
C ASP A 162 -4.07 -18.97 -17.76
N GLU A 163 -3.91 -17.89 -18.52
CA GLU A 163 -3.08 -16.75 -18.12
C GLU A 163 -3.50 -16.15 -16.77
N GLY A 164 -4.80 -16.13 -16.50
CA GLY A 164 -5.38 -15.71 -15.22
C GLY A 164 -4.99 -16.57 -14.02
N ARG A 165 -4.41 -17.76 -14.24
CA ARG A 165 -4.00 -18.72 -13.20
C ARG A 165 -2.49 -18.95 -13.16
N ARG A 166 -1.71 -18.33 -14.06
CA ARG A 166 -0.25 -18.46 -14.05
C ARG A 166 0.40 -17.72 -12.87
N PRO A 167 1.58 -18.16 -12.40
CA PRO A 167 2.33 -17.45 -11.39
C PRO A 167 2.61 -16.00 -11.83
N ILE A 168 2.53 -15.06 -10.89
CA ILE A 168 2.93 -13.68 -11.11
C ILE A 168 3.86 -13.26 -9.99
N PHE A 169 4.97 -12.66 -10.38
CA PHE A 169 5.76 -11.81 -9.53
C PHE A 169 6.09 -10.52 -10.26
N GLY A 170 5.97 -9.38 -9.60
CA GLY A 170 6.34 -8.11 -10.21
C GLY A 170 6.57 -7.03 -9.17
N MET A 171 7.71 -6.36 -9.27
CA MET A 171 8.06 -5.24 -8.39
C MET A 171 8.01 -3.91 -9.16
N PHE A 172 7.21 -2.98 -8.68
CA PHE A 172 7.03 -1.65 -9.24
C PHE A 172 7.53 -0.59 -8.26
N SER A 173 8.38 0.30 -8.73
CA SER A 173 8.81 1.49 -7.99
C SER A 173 8.07 2.69 -8.53
N LEU A 174 7.16 3.25 -7.73
CA LEU A 174 6.25 4.31 -8.13
C LEU A 174 6.65 5.63 -7.49
N VAL A 175 6.58 6.69 -8.29
CA VAL A 175 6.80 8.07 -7.84
C VAL A 175 5.53 8.87 -8.05
N ARG A 176 5.24 9.79 -7.13
CA ARG A 176 4.09 10.69 -7.25
C ARG A 176 4.29 11.60 -8.47
N ARG A 177 3.26 11.72 -9.29
CA ARG A 177 3.22 12.63 -10.45
C ARG A 177 1.87 13.34 -10.49
N GLU A 178 1.86 14.52 -11.09
CA GLU A 178 0.64 15.19 -11.51
C GLU A 178 0.01 14.43 -12.69
N GLY A 179 -1.31 14.39 -12.73
CA GLY A 179 -2.12 13.65 -13.68
C GLY A 179 -2.21 12.15 -13.40
N GLN A 180 -2.58 11.39 -14.44
CA GLN A 180 -2.95 9.97 -14.34
C GLN A 180 -1.93 9.03 -15.02
N CYS A 181 -0.64 9.36 -14.94
CA CYS A 181 0.50 8.60 -15.50
C CYS A 181 0.63 8.57 -17.03
N GLY A 182 -0.32 9.16 -17.77
CA GLY A 182 -0.24 9.32 -19.23
C GLY A 182 -0.71 8.12 -20.03
N PHE A 183 -1.54 7.24 -19.45
CA PHE A 183 -2.14 6.05 -20.09
C PHE A 183 -3.51 5.67 -19.48
#